data_AF-A0A3S1XJE5-F1
#
_entry.id   AF-A0A3S1XJE5-F1
#
_cell.length_a   1.000
_cell.length_b   1.000
_cell.length_c   1.000
_cell.angle_alpha   90.00
_cell.angle_beta   90.00
_cell.angle_gamma   90.00
#
_symmetry.space_group_name_H-M   'P 1'
#
loop_
_entity.id
_entity.type
_entity.pdbx_description
1 polymer ?
#
loop_
_entity_poly.entity_id
_entity_poly.type
_entity_poly.pdbx_seq_one_letter_code
_entity_poly.pdbx_strand_id
1 'polypeptide(L)' 'MKTRNYLLYDVFTTERLAGNPLAVVLDSKGLDTAAMQAIAREFNLSESVFV' A
#
# COMPACT_ATOMS: atom_id res chain seq x y z
N MET A 1 7.41 6.58 -17.22
CA MET A 1 6.73 6.42 -15.92
C MET A 1 7.31 5.18 -15.24
N LYS A 2 7.81 5.27 -14.00
CA LYS A 2 8.38 4.10 -13.28
C LYS A 2 7.22 3.30 -12.68
N THR A 3 7.07 2.05 -13.09
CA THR A 3 6.06 1.14 -12.52
C THR A 3 6.55 0.61 -11.17
N ARG A 4 5.62 0.34 -10.26
CA ARG A 4 5.90 -0.26 -8.95
C ARG A 4 4.94 -1.41 -8.70
N ASN A 5 5.46 -2.47 -8.10
CA ASN A 5 4.65 -3.59 -7.66
C ASN A 5 4.06 -3.26 -6.30
N TYR A 6 2.84 -3.72 -6.06
CA TYR A 6 2.22 -3.66 -4.75
C TYR A 6 1.57 -4.99 -4.41
N LEU A 7 1.41 -5.24 -3.12
CA LEU A 7 0.67 -6.37 -2.58
C LEU A 7 -0.51 -5.83 -1.78
N LEU A 8 -1.67 -6.48 -1.90
CA LEU A 8 -2.85 -6.17 -1.08
C LEU A 8 -3.06 -7.34 -0.11
N TYR A 9 -3.05 -7.04 1.18
CA TYR A 9 -3.24 -8.02 2.25
C TYR A 9 -4.45 -7.68 3.10
N ASP A 10 -5.13 -8.71 3.55
CA ASP A 10 -6.12 -8.66 4.63
C ASP A 10 -5.39 -8.95 5.94
N VAL A 11 -5.12 -7.93 6.76
CA VAL A 11 -4.39 -8.09 8.03
C VAL A 11 -5.36 -8.27 9.20
N PHE A 12 -4.85 -8.81 10.31
CA PHE A 12 -5.64 -9.21 11.49
C PHE A 12 -6.71 -10.28 11.23
N THR A 13 -6.54 -11.05 10.15
CA THR A 13 -7.41 -12.17 9.81
C THR A 13 -6.59 -13.30 9.18
N THR A 14 -7.19 -14.49 9.10
CA THR A 14 -6.71 -15.61 8.25
C THR A 14 -7.69 -15.95 7.13
N GLU A 15 -8.83 -15.26 7.08
CA GLU A 15 -9.87 -15.39 6.07
C GLU A 15 -9.71 -14.32 4.98
N ARG A 16 -10.02 -14.66 3.73
CA ARG A 16 -9.97 -13.69 2.61
C ARG A 16 -11.12 -12.69 2.72
N LEU A 17 -10.84 -11.44 2.35
CA LEU A 17 -11.80 -10.33 2.34
C LEU A 17 -12.37 -10.00 3.73
N ALA A 18 -11.58 -10.23 4.77
CA ALA A 18 -11.91 -9.95 6.16
C ALA A 18 -10.79 -9.13 6.83
N GLY A 19 -10.98 -8.72 8.09
CA GLY A 19 -9.97 -7.92 8.78
C GLY A 19 -9.82 -6.52 8.20
N ASN A 20 -8.58 -6.01 8.15
CA ASN A 20 -8.28 -4.68 7.63
C ASN A 20 -7.42 -4.76 6.35
N PRO A 21 -7.85 -4.19 5.21
CA PRO A 21 -7.03 -4.16 4.01
C PRO A 21 -5.79 -3.27 4.18
N LEU A 22 -4.64 -3.76 3.73
CA LEU A 22 -3.36 -3.07 3.75
C LEU A 22 -2.68 -3.15 2.38
N ALA A 23 -2.34 -1.99 1.82
CA ALA A 23 -1.48 -1.92 0.64
C ALA A 23 0.01 -1.88 1.05
N VAL A 24 0.82 -2.75 0.46
CA VAL A 24 2.28 -2.75 0.60
C VAL A 24 2.91 -2.43 -0.75
N VAL A 25 3.49 -1.23 -0.87
CA VAL A 25 4.17 -0.78 -2.08
C VAL A 25 5.64 -1.19 -2.02
N LEU A 26 6.08 -1.96 -3.00
CA LEU A 26 7.45 -2.44 -3.12
C LEU A 26 8.31 -1.43 -3.91
N ASP A 27 9.59 -1.29 -3.54
CA ASP A 27 10.54 -0.33 -4.12
C ASP A 27 10.11 1.13 -3.90
N SER A 28 10.17 1.54 -2.63
CA SER A 28 9.94 2.90 -2.16
C SER A 28 11.04 3.89 -2.58
N LYS A 29 12.16 3.40 -3.15
CA LYS A 29 13.30 4.25 -3.50
C LYS A 29 12.90 5.35 -4.48
N GLY A 30 13.25 6.59 -4.12
CA GLY A 30 12.96 7.78 -4.91
C GLY A 30 11.52 8.28 -4.80
N LEU A 31 10.73 7.79 -3.84
CA LEU A 31 9.51 8.46 -3.42
C LEU A 31 9.83 9.42 -2.27
N ASP A 32 9.39 10.67 -2.40
CA ASP A 32 9.28 11.57 -1.27
C ASP A 32 7.93 11.37 -0.56
N THR A 33 7.75 12.03 0.58
CA THR A 33 6.53 11.92 1.39
C THR A 33 5.28 12.33 0.61
N ALA A 34 5.37 13.34 -0.26
CA ALA A 34 4.22 13.80 -1.04
C ALA A 34 3.78 12.74 -2.06
N ALA A 35 4.74 12.09 -2.73
CA ALA A 35 4.48 11.00 -3.64
C ALA A 35 3.92 9.77 -2.91
N MET A 36 4.46 9.41 -1.74
CA MET A 36 3.90 8.34 -0.91
C MET A 36 2.46 8.64 -0.50
N GLN A 37 2.17 9.88 -0.09
CA GLN A 37 0.82 10.31 0.29
C GLN A 37 -0.16 10.23 -0.89
N ALA A 38 0.27 10.64 -2.09
CA ALA A 38 -0.55 10.55 -3.30
C ALA A 38 -0.89 9.08 -3.64
N ILE A 39 0.08 8.18 -3.52
CA ILE A 39 -0.12 6.74 -3.73
C ILE A 39 -1.06 6.14 -2.68
N ALA A 40 -0.86 6.47 -1.39
CA ALA A 40 -1.74 6.00 -0.32
C ALA A 40 -3.19 6.48 -0.53
N ARG A 41 -3.37 7.72 -0.99
CA ARG A 41 -4.69 8.27 -1.34
C ARG A 41 -5.34 7.55 -2.53
N GLU A 42 -4.55 7.14 -3.52
CA GLU A 42 -5.06 6.36 -4.67
C GLU A 42 -5.63 5.00 -4.23
N PHE A 43 -4.98 4.31 -3.28
CA PHE A 43 -5.52 3.06 -2.73
C PHE A 43 -6.79 3.28 -1.89
N ASN A 44 -6.94 4.45 -1.27
CA ASN A 44 -8.08 4.81 -0.42
C ASN A 44 -8.34 3.79 0.71
N LEU A 45 -7.26 3.26 1.30
CA LEU A 45 -7.29 2.39 2.47
C LEU A 45 -6.90 3.18 3.72
N SER A 46 -7.16 2.61 4.90
CA SER A 46 -6.77 3.24 6.17
C SER A 46 -5.26 3.46 6.27
N GLU A 47 -4.45 2.53 5.76
CA GLU A 47 -2.99 2.59 5.81
C GLU A 47 -2.33 2.01 4.55
N SER A 48 -1.09 2.43 4.31
CA SER A 48 -0.21 1.89 3.26
C SER A 48 1.23 1.87 3.76
N VAL A 49 1.95 0.78 3.48
CA VAL A 49 3.36 0.60 3.84
C VAL A 49 4.23 0.72 2.59
N PHE A 50 5.37 1.41 2.72
CA PHE A 50 6.34 1.59 1.65
C PHE A 50 7.66 0.92 2.06
N VAL A 51 8.10 -0.08 1.28
CA VAL A 51 9.34 -0.85 1.50
C VAL A 51 10.40 -0.44 0.48
#